data_AF-A0A4Q3J543-F1
#
_entry.id   AF-A0A4Q3J543-F1
#
_cell.length_a   1.000
_cell.length_b   1.000
_cell.length_c   1.000
_cell.angle_alpha   90.00
_cell.angle_beta   90.00
_cell.angle_gamma   90.00
#
_symmetry.space_group_name_H-M   'P 1'
#
loop_
_entity.id
_entity.type
_entity.pdbx_description
1 polymer ?
#
loop_
_entity_poly.entity_id
_entity_poly.type
_entity_poly.pdbx_seq_one_letter_code
_entity_poly.pdbx_strand_id
1 'polypeptide(L)' 'MRVLTLAGRRLAASIPTLFLILIGVFLLLQLAPGDTVDAMMAQMGGGDAATARQLREFYGLDLSVWAQLGNYL' A
#
# COMPACT_ATOMS: atom_id res chain seq x y z
N MET A 1 36.24 -6.46 -8.65
CA MET A 1 35.02 -6.03 -7.93
C MET A 1 34.21 -7.22 -7.37
N ARG A 2 34.81 -8.14 -6.60
CA ARG A 2 34.08 -9.30 -6.04
C ARG A 2 33.12 -8.92 -4.90
N VAL A 3 33.44 -7.84 -4.19
CA VAL A 3 32.64 -7.34 -3.05
C VAL A 3 31.28 -6.82 -3.51
N LEU A 4 31.22 -6.08 -4.64
CA LEU A 4 29.98 -5.61 -5.26
C LEU A 4 29.06 -6.77 -5.69
N THR A 5 29.63 -7.84 -6.23
CA THR A 5 28.85 -9.02 -6.68
C THR A 5 28.28 -9.80 -5.49
N LEU A 6 29.02 -9.91 -4.38
CA LEU A 6 28.55 -10.53 -3.14
C LEU A 6 27.48 -9.68 -2.43
N ALA A 7 27.68 -8.36 -2.39
CA ALA A 7 26.69 -7.42 -1.86
C ALA A 7 25.39 -7.46 -2.69
N GLY A 8 25.50 -7.42 -4.02
CA GLY A 8 24.36 -7.53 -4.94
C GLY A 8 23.61 -8.85 -4.78
N ARG A 9 24.31 -9.97 -4.59
CA ARG A 9 23.66 -11.29 -4.36
C ARG A 9 22.92 -11.35 -3.03
N ARG A 10 23.45 -10.73 -1.97
CA ARG A 10 22.77 -10.64 -0.66
C ARG A 10 21.55 -9.72 -0.72
N LEU A 11 21.66 -8.58 -1.40
CA LEU A 11 20.55 -7.67 -1.61
C LEU A 11 19.44 -8.34 -2.45
N ALA A 12 19.81 -9.02 -3.54
CA ALA A 12 18.85 -9.78 -4.34
C ALA A 12 18.14 -10.88 -3.53
N ALA A 13 18.83 -11.53 -2.60
CA ALA A 13 18.23 -12.51 -1.71
C ALA A 13 17.25 -11.89 -0.69
N SER A 14 17.39 -10.59 -0.36
CA SER A 14 16.44 -9.88 0.52
C SER A 14 15.19 -9.39 -0.19
N ILE A 15 15.21 -9.23 -1.52
CA ILE A 15 14.05 -8.82 -2.33
C ILE A 15 12.82 -9.70 -2.06
N PRO A 16 12.88 -11.06 -2.12
CA PRO A 16 11.69 -11.88 -1.87
C PRO A 16 11.15 -11.74 -0.45
N THR A 17 12.01 -11.53 0.55
CA THR A 17 11.57 -11.28 1.93
C THR A 17 10.86 -9.93 2.05
N LEU A 18 11.39 -8.88 1.42
CA LEU A 18 10.74 -7.57 1.36
C LEU A 18 9.39 -7.66 0.65
N PHE A 19 9.32 -8.39 -0.47
CA PHE A 19 8.09 -8.63 -1.21
C PHE A 19 7.03 -9.34 -0.36
N LEU A 20 7.44 -10.38 0.39
CA LEU A 20 6.55 -11.09 1.30
C LEU A 20 6.00 -10.17 2.40
N ILE A 21 6.86 -9.31 2.96
CA ILE A 21 6.45 -8.32 3.97
C ILE A 21 5.48 -7.31 3.36
N LEU A 22 5.77 -6.76 2.19
CA LEU A 22 4.90 -5.81 1.49
C LEU A 22 3.53 -6.41 1.20
N ILE A 23 3.48 -7.62 0.64
CA ILE A 23 2.22 -8.34 0.42
C ILE A 23 1.49 -8.59 1.74
N GLY A 24 2.20 -8.99 2.79
CA GLY A 24 1.63 -9.20 4.11
C GLY A 24 1.01 -7.94 4.70
N VAL A 25 1.73 -6.81 4.66
CA VAL A 25 1.23 -5.51 5.12
C VAL A 25 0.04 -5.06 4.28
N PHE A 26 0.09 -5.22 2.96
CA PHE A 26 -1.02 -4.91 2.08
C PHE A 26 -2.28 -5.72 2.42
N LEU A 27 -2.15 -7.04 2.65
CA LEU A 27 -3.26 -7.88 3.08
C LEU A 27 -3.82 -7.46 4.44
N LEU A 28 -2.96 -7.07 5.38
CA LEU A 28 -3.40 -6.56 6.68
C LEU A 28 -4.18 -5.23 6.53
N LEU A 29 -3.74 -4.35 5.63
CA LEU A 29 -4.47 -3.12 5.30
C LEU A 29 -5.82 -3.41 4.65
N GLN A 30 -5.89 -4.39 3.75
CA GLN A 30 -7.13 -4.80 3.09
C GLN A 30 -8.14 -5.45 4.06
N LEU A 31 -7.64 -6.10 5.12
CA LEU A 31 -8.46 -6.71 6.18
C LEU A 31 -8.91 -5.69 7.24
N ALA A 32 -8.36 -4.47 7.24
CA ALA A 32 -8.77 -3.43 8.17
C ALA A 32 -10.22 -3.02 7.88
N PRO A 33 -11.09 -2.91 8.90
CA PRO A 33 -12.46 -2.47 8.71
C PRO A 33 -12.49 -0.96 8.41
N GLY A 34 -12.81 -0.62 7.16
CA GLY A 34 -12.87 0.75 6.66
C GLY A 34 -11.70 1.11 5.74
N ASP A 35 -11.74 2.30 5.16
CA ASP A 35 -10.71 2.80 4.25
C ASP A 35 -9.89 3.94 4.90
N THR A 36 -8.66 4.17 4.44
CA THR A 36 -7.83 5.33 4.75
C THR A 36 -8.59 6.66 4.65
N VAL A 37 -9.49 6.79 3.67
CA VAL A 37 -10.34 7.98 3.54
C VAL A 37 -11.34 8.10 4.69
N ASP A 38 -11.88 7.00 5.18
CA ASP A 38 -12.78 7.03 6.35
C ASP A 38 -12.03 7.49 7.60
N ALA A 39 -10.79 7.03 7.79
CA ALA A 39 -9.93 7.48 8.88
C ALA A 39 -9.49 8.95 8.74
N MET A 40 -9.23 9.43 7.51
CA MET A 40 -8.94 10.85 7.25
C MET A 40 -10.16 11.73 7.52
N MET A 41 -11.34 11.33 7.06
CA MET A 41 -12.59 12.08 7.25
C MET A 41 -13.00 12.12 8.72
N ALA A 42 -12.76 11.04 9.47
CA ALA A 42 -12.95 11.00 10.92
C ALA A 42 -12.03 12.00 11.64
N GLN A 43 -10.75 12.08 11.24
CA GLN A 43 -9.79 13.06 11.79
C GLN A 43 -10.15 14.51 11.43
N MET A 44 -10.75 14.73 10.26
CA MET A 44 -11.20 16.06 9.81
C MET A 44 -12.52 16.53 10.47
N GLY A 45 -13.12 15.72 11.35
CA GLY A 45 -14.36 16.08 12.05
C GLY A 45 -15.64 15.79 11.26
N GLY A 46 -15.58 14.89 10.27
CA GLY A 46 -16.73 14.53 9.44
C GLY A 46 -16.93 15.52 8.29
N GLY A 47 -16.08 15.42 7.26
CA GLY A 47 -16.26 16.20 6.02
C GLY A 47 -17.43 15.69 5.14
N ASP A 48 -17.73 16.44 4.08
CA ASP A 48 -18.80 16.11 3.14
C ASP A 48 -18.55 14.78 2.39
N ALA A 49 -19.61 14.01 2.16
CA ALA A 49 -19.56 12.71 1.50
C ALA A 49 -19.08 12.82 0.04
N ALA A 50 -19.26 13.97 -0.61
CA ALA A 50 -18.71 14.26 -1.93
C ALA A 50 -17.17 14.33 -1.91
N THR A 51 -16.60 14.97 -0.89
CA THR A 51 -15.16 15.08 -0.70
C THR A 51 -14.54 13.71 -0.40
N ALA A 52 -15.21 12.87 0.40
CA ALA A 52 -14.77 11.49 0.63
C ALA A 52 -14.67 10.69 -0.69
N ARG A 53 -15.66 10.81 -1.58
CA ARG A 53 -15.63 10.09 -2.87
C ARG A 53 -14.50 10.59 -3.77
N GLN A 54 -14.30 11.90 -3.88
CA GLN A 54 -13.18 12.46 -4.64
C GLN A 54 -11.84 12.01 -4.10
N LEU A 55 -11.70 11.93 -2.76
CA LEU A 55 -10.48 11.39 -2.16
C LEU A 55 -10.31 9.90 -2.45
N ARG A 56 -11.36 9.08 -2.37
CA ARG A 56 -11.25 7.64 -2.72
C ARG A 56 -10.84 7.42 -4.17
N GLU A 57 -11.38 8.21 -5.09
CA GLU A 57 -11.02 8.16 -6.50
C GLU A 57 -9.57 8.64 -6.71
N PHE A 58 -9.17 9.73 -6.06
CA PHE A 58 -7.83 10.30 -6.16
C PHE A 58 -6.73 9.38 -5.59
N TYR A 59 -6.99 8.77 -4.43
CA TYR A 59 -6.09 7.80 -3.81
C TYR A 59 -6.16 6.42 -4.46
N GLY A 60 -7.05 6.23 -5.43
CA GLY A 60 -7.17 4.99 -6.18
C GLY A 60 -7.75 3.82 -5.38
N LEU A 61 -8.52 4.12 -4.34
CA LEU A 61 -9.17 3.13 -3.48
C LEU A 61 -10.38 2.49 -4.17
N ASP A 62 -10.90 3.13 -5.22
CA ASP A 62 -11.88 2.56 -6.15
C ASP A 62 -11.27 1.56 -7.16
N LEU A 63 -9.94 1.43 -7.23
CA LEU A 63 -9.32 0.42 -8.11
C LEU A 63 -9.45 -1.00 -7.54
N SER A 64 -9.49 -1.99 -8.43
CA SER A 64 -9.45 -3.40 -8.05
C SER A 64 -8.23 -3.72 -7.16
N VAL A 65 -8.39 -4.67 -6.24
CA VAL A 65 -7.33 -5.11 -5.31
C VAL A 65 -5.99 -5.40 -6.02
N TRP A 66 -6.05 -5.95 -7.24
CA TRP A 66 -4.86 -6.23 -8.06
C TRP A 66 -4.13 -4.97 -8.52
N ALA A 67 -4.87 -3.91 -8.86
CA ALA A 67 -4.29 -2.63 -9.27
C ALA A 67 -3.78 -1.84 -8.05
N GLN A 68 -4.44 -1.92 -6.89
CA GLN A 68 -3.91 -1.38 -5.64
C GLN A 68 -2.61 -2.07 -5.23
N LEU A 69 -2.55 -3.41 -5.35
CA LEU A 69 -1.34 -4.18 -5.10
C LEU A 69 -0.21 -3.83 -6.07
N GLY A 70 -0.54 -3.57 -7.34
CA GLY A 70 0.41 -3.08 -8.33
C GLY A 70 0.94 -1.66 -8.05
N ASN A 71 0.12 -0.77 -7.48
CA ASN A 71 0.57 0.56 -7.03
C ASN A 71 1.38 0.52 -5.73
N TYR A 72 1.20 -0.52 -4.91
CA TYR A 72 1.86 -0.67 -3.61
C TYR A 72 3.27 -1.27 -3.70
N LEU A 73 3.52 -2.14 -4.68
CA LEU A 73 4.80 -2.80 -4.96
C LEU A 73 5.75 -1.93 -5.80
#